data_AF-A0A438H581-F1
#
_entry.id   AF-A0A438H581-F1
#
_cell.length_a   1.000
_cell.length_b   1.000
_cell.length_c   1.000
_cell.angle_alpha   90.00
_cell.angle_beta   90.00
_cell.angle_gamma   90.00
#
_symmetry.space_group_name_H-M   'P 1'
#
loop_
_entity.id
_entity.type
_entity.pdbx_description
1 polymer ?
#
loop_
_entity_poly.entity_id
_entity_poly.type
_entity_poly.pdbx_seq_one_letter_code
_entity_poly.pdbx_strand_id
1 'polypeptide(L)'
;MTENYGHTSASGNASSHSSSSLNSSLQDTEDDQTIARILAEEESLKNGNKLGKRLSHLNSIPHTPRVNGEIPDVNDATLDHERLAERLATYDLAELQIEGDGNCQFRALADQLFRNPDYHKHVRKKVVKQVRFIRLL
;
A
#
# COMPACT_ATOMS: atom_id res chain seq x y z
N MET A 1 -26.74 26.84 -47.79
CA MET A 1 -26.34 28.09 -47.10
C MET A 1 -24.88 27.91 -46.72
N THR A 2 -24.06 28.81 -47.26
CA THR A 2 -22.59 28.87 -47.23
C THR A 2 -22.06 29.15 -45.84
N GLU A 3 -21.01 28.44 -45.41
CA GLU A 3 -20.07 28.98 -44.42
C GLU A 3 -18.64 28.85 -44.91
N ASN A 4 -17.96 30.00 -44.88
CA ASN A 4 -16.69 30.32 -45.49
C ASN A 4 -15.51 29.81 -44.66
N TYR A 5 -14.47 29.38 -45.37
CA TYR A 5 -13.10 29.24 -44.87
C TYR A 5 -12.56 30.59 -44.40
N GLY A 6 -12.04 30.64 -43.17
CA GLY A 6 -11.22 31.71 -42.63
C GLY A 6 -9.82 31.21 -42.30
N HIS A 7 -8.82 31.71 -43.02
CA HIS A 7 -7.40 31.53 -42.75
C HIS A 7 -6.91 32.72 -41.91
N THR A 8 -6.32 32.49 -40.73
CA THR A 8 -5.44 33.48 -40.07
C THR A 8 -4.33 32.78 -39.29
N SER A 9 -3.10 33.02 -39.71
CA SER A 9 -1.85 32.66 -39.04
C SER A 9 -1.54 33.67 -37.92
N ALA A 10 -1.10 33.20 -36.74
CA ALA A 10 -0.35 34.03 -35.80
C ALA A 10 0.50 33.15 -34.86
N SER A 11 1.81 33.39 -34.90
CA SER A 11 2.82 32.86 -33.96
C SER A 11 2.60 33.38 -32.54
N GLY A 12 2.83 32.54 -31.53
CA GLY A 12 2.87 32.93 -30.13
C GLY A 12 3.67 31.93 -29.29
N ASN A 13 4.89 32.32 -28.91
CA ASN A 13 5.71 31.65 -27.91
C ASN A 13 5.10 31.79 -26.51
N ALA A 14 5.44 30.83 -25.65
CA ALA A 14 5.77 30.96 -24.22
C ALA A 14 4.97 30.06 -23.28
N SER A 15 5.74 29.21 -22.62
CA SER A 15 5.47 28.42 -21.43
C SER A 15 4.65 29.15 -20.36
N SER A 16 3.54 28.57 -19.96
CA SER A 16 2.85 28.88 -18.71
C SER A 16 2.92 27.67 -17.78
N HIS A 17 3.91 27.68 -16.88
CA HIS A 17 3.95 26.76 -15.76
C HIS A 17 2.77 27.05 -14.83
N SER A 18 1.92 26.05 -14.60
CA SER A 18 0.88 26.11 -13.58
C SER A 18 1.52 25.89 -12.21
N SER A 19 1.63 26.95 -11.43
CA SER A 19 1.96 26.91 -10.00
C SER A 19 0.75 26.38 -9.22
N SER A 20 0.88 25.19 -8.63
CA SER A 20 -0.07 24.73 -7.62
C SER A 20 0.47 25.03 -6.23
N SER A 21 -0.39 25.71 -5.47
CA SER A 21 -0.10 26.40 -4.22
C SER A 21 0.29 25.47 -3.07
N LEU A 22 1.22 25.98 -2.27
CA LEU A 22 1.71 25.45 -1.01
C LEU A 22 0.55 25.33 0.00
N ASN A 23 0.11 24.10 0.30
CA ASN A 23 -0.72 23.86 1.49
C ASN A 23 -0.42 22.52 2.18
N SER A 24 0.79 21.96 2.03
CA SER A 24 1.13 20.64 2.59
C SER A 24 1.72 20.68 4.02
N SER A 25 1.75 21.84 4.70
CA SER A 25 2.55 21.99 5.93
C SER A 25 1.81 21.70 7.23
N LEU A 26 0.49 21.46 7.21
CA LEU A 26 -0.31 21.25 8.44
C LEU A 26 -0.67 19.78 8.72
N GLN A 27 -0.59 18.89 7.73
CA GLN A 27 -0.89 17.46 7.92
C GLN A 27 0.32 16.61 8.31
N ASP A 28 1.55 17.13 8.20
CA ASP A 28 2.77 16.37 8.52
C ASP A 28 2.98 16.20 10.04
N THR A 29 2.38 17.06 10.88
CA THR A 29 2.59 17.02 12.34
C THR A 29 1.61 16.11 13.09
N GLU A 30 0.43 15.84 12.53
CA GLU A 30 -0.55 14.91 13.13
C GLU A 30 -0.04 13.46 13.03
N ASP A 31 0.54 13.12 11.88
CA ASP A 31 1.24 11.86 11.65
C ASP A 31 2.40 11.70 12.66
N ASP A 32 3.19 12.76 12.87
CA ASP A 32 4.32 12.75 13.81
C ASP A 32 3.89 12.58 15.28
N GLN A 33 2.81 13.24 15.70
CA GLN A 33 2.24 13.09 17.04
C GLN A 33 1.68 11.68 17.27
N THR A 34 1.05 11.12 16.25
CA THR A 34 0.52 9.75 16.25
C THR A 34 1.66 8.73 16.35
N ILE A 35 2.76 8.95 15.62
CA ILE A 35 3.98 8.14 15.72
C ILE A 35 4.59 8.24 17.11
N ALA A 36 4.70 9.45 17.68
CA ALA A 36 5.26 9.65 19.02
C ALA A 36 4.46 8.90 20.10
N ARG A 37 3.12 8.88 19.99
CA ARG A 37 2.25 8.13 20.91
C ARG A 37 2.48 6.62 20.83
N ILE A 38 2.62 6.06 19.62
CA ILE A 38 2.95 4.64 19.48
C ILE A 38 4.35 4.32 19.99
N LEU A 39 5.35 5.16 19.69
CA LEU A 39 6.72 4.89 20.17
C LEU A 39 6.76 4.82 21.71
N ALA A 40 5.92 5.61 22.38
CA ALA A 40 5.73 5.53 23.82
C ALA A 40 4.98 4.26 24.27
N GLU A 41 3.94 3.83 23.53
CA GLU A 41 3.21 2.57 23.79
C GLU A 41 4.04 1.31 23.44
N GLU A 42 4.92 1.38 22.44
CA GLU A 42 5.87 0.34 22.00
C GLU A 42 6.91 0.08 23.08
N GLU A 43 7.34 1.13 23.80
CA GLU A 43 8.28 0.99 24.90
C GLU A 43 7.74 0.11 26.03
N SER A 44 6.42 0.18 26.26
CA SER A 44 5.67 -0.66 27.21
C SER A 44 5.52 -2.12 26.73
N LEU A 45 5.60 -2.39 25.42
CA LEU A 45 5.42 -3.71 24.81
C LEU A 45 6.74 -4.47 24.50
N LYS A 46 7.89 -3.92 24.92
CA LYS A 46 9.27 -4.37 24.61
C LYS A 46 9.60 -5.86 24.81
N ASN A 47 8.73 -6.66 25.40
CA ASN A 47 9.00 -8.07 25.68
C ASN A 47 8.29 -9.09 24.76
N GLY A 48 7.35 -8.70 23.89
CA GLY A 48 6.40 -9.69 23.35
C GLY A 48 6.54 -10.15 21.88
N ASN A 49 6.60 -9.24 20.88
CA ASN A 49 6.02 -9.65 19.58
C ASN A 49 6.67 -9.05 18.32
N LYS A 50 8.00 -9.14 18.17
CA LYS A 50 8.64 -8.91 16.85
C LYS A 50 8.06 -9.90 15.84
N LEU A 51 7.48 -9.41 14.75
CA LEU A 51 6.89 -10.23 13.67
C LEU A 51 7.76 -11.42 13.26
N GLY A 52 9.07 -11.20 13.12
CA GLY A 52 10.02 -12.26 12.77
C GLY A 52 10.06 -13.42 13.77
N LYS A 53 9.85 -13.18 15.07
CA LYS A 53 9.73 -14.25 16.09
C LYS A 53 8.37 -14.94 16.03
N ARG A 54 7.30 -14.19 15.77
CA ARG A 54 5.93 -14.74 15.67
C ARG A 54 5.78 -15.71 14.50
N LEU A 55 6.45 -15.43 13.39
CA LEU A 55 6.34 -16.19 12.15
C LEU A 55 7.54 -17.12 11.90
N SER A 56 8.46 -17.28 12.86
CA SER A 56 9.69 -18.07 12.67
C SER A 56 9.45 -19.57 12.50
N HIS A 57 8.27 -20.07 12.87
CA HIS A 57 7.89 -21.47 12.74
C HIS A 57 7.24 -21.79 11.38
N LEU A 58 6.98 -20.78 10.56
CA LEU A 58 6.35 -20.95 9.24
C LEU A 58 7.39 -21.43 8.23
N ASN A 59 7.28 -22.69 7.82
CA ASN A 59 8.08 -23.25 6.74
C ASN A 59 7.59 -22.74 5.39
N SER A 60 8.48 -22.65 4.40
CA SER A 60 8.08 -22.22 3.05
C SER A 60 7.31 -23.33 2.33
N ILE A 61 6.11 -23.02 1.82
CA ILE A 61 5.41 -23.89 0.87
C ILE A 61 5.97 -23.60 -0.53
N PRO A 62 6.43 -24.61 -1.28
CA PRO A 62 6.74 -24.45 -2.70
C PRO A 62 5.52 -23.86 -3.42
N HIS A 63 5.71 -22.69 -4.02
CA HIS A 63 4.66 -22.05 -4.81
C HIS A 63 5.25 -21.54 -6.12
N THR A 64 4.46 -21.66 -7.18
CA THR A 64 4.78 -21.07 -8.48
C THR A 64 4.08 -19.73 -8.56
N PRO A 65 4.80 -18.60 -8.63
CA PRO A 65 4.18 -17.29 -8.83
C PRO A 65 3.36 -17.28 -10.11
N ARG A 66 2.16 -16.68 -10.04
CA ARG A 66 1.30 -16.45 -11.20
C ARG A 66 1.13 -14.95 -11.38
N VAL A 67 1.13 -14.49 -12.63
CA VAL A 67 0.73 -13.12 -12.97
C VAL A 67 -0.75 -13.19 -13.34
N ASN A 68 -1.58 -12.39 -12.67
CA ASN A 68 -2.99 -12.30 -13.00
C ASN A 68 -3.12 -11.50 -14.31
N GLY A 69 -3.62 -12.14 -15.37
CA GLY A 69 -3.87 -11.49 -16.65
C GLY A 69 -5.23 -10.82 -16.71
N GLU A 70 -6.26 -11.55 -16.29
CA GLU A 70 -7.66 -11.11 -16.23
C GLU A 70 -8.21 -11.36 -14.83
N ILE A 71 -9.35 -10.73 -14.50
CA ILE A 71 -10.07 -11.01 -13.26
C ILE A 71 -10.61 -12.46 -13.36
N PRO A 72 -10.32 -13.35 -12.40
CA PRO A 72 -10.79 -14.72 -12.45
C PRO A 72 -12.32 -14.78 -12.42
N ASP A 73 -12.90 -15.83 -13.00
CA ASP A 73 -14.31 -16.09 -12.85
C ASP A 73 -14.67 -16.50 -11.41
N VAL A 74 -15.97 -16.62 -11.12
CA VAL A 74 -16.46 -16.93 -9.77
C VAL A 74 -15.98 -18.30 -9.27
N ASN A 75 -15.87 -19.28 -10.16
CA ASN A 75 -15.45 -20.63 -9.80
C ASN A 75 -13.95 -20.64 -9.46
N ASP A 76 -13.12 -20.02 -10.31
CA ASP A 76 -11.69 -19.87 -10.08
C ASP A 76 -11.39 -19.07 -8.81
N ALA A 77 -12.11 -17.97 -8.59
CA ALA A 77 -11.99 -17.18 -7.37
C ALA A 77 -12.34 -18.01 -6.12
N THR A 78 -13.39 -18.82 -6.19
CA THR A 78 -13.80 -19.71 -5.08
C THR A 78 -12.71 -20.73 -4.77
N LEU A 79 -12.15 -21.38 -5.78
CA LEU A 79 -11.05 -22.35 -5.61
C LEU A 79 -9.79 -21.69 -5.03
N ASP A 80 -9.46 -20.46 -5.45
CA ASP A 80 -8.34 -19.71 -4.87
C ASP A 80 -8.59 -19.35 -3.39
N HIS A 81 -9.83 -19.02 -3.01
CA HIS A 81 -10.21 -18.79 -1.61
C HIS A 81 -10.12 -20.06 -0.76
N GLU A 82 -10.59 -21.21 -1.25
CA GLU A 82 -10.45 -22.51 -0.57
C GLU A 82 -8.98 -22.87 -0.36
N ARG A 83 -8.16 -22.71 -1.40
CA ARG A 83 -6.72 -22.93 -1.33
C ARG A 83 -6.02 -22.02 -0.31
N LEU A 84 -6.45 -20.76 -0.21
CA LEU A 84 -5.95 -19.85 0.82
C LEU A 84 -6.33 -20.34 2.22
N ALA A 85 -7.58 -20.74 2.42
CA ALA A 85 -8.08 -21.24 3.70
C ALA A 85 -7.30 -22.48 4.19
N GLU A 86 -7.06 -23.45 3.31
CA GLU A 86 -6.25 -24.65 3.64
C GLU A 86 -4.83 -24.29 4.08
N ARG A 87 -4.20 -23.31 3.41
CA ARG A 87 -2.85 -22.85 3.72
C ARG A 87 -2.79 -22.11 5.05
N LEU A 88 -3.78 -21.31 5.36
CA LEU A 88 -3.87 -20.62 6.65
C LEU A 88 -4.05 -21.63 7.79
N ALA A 89 -4.93 -22.62 7.60
CA ALA A 89 -5.15 -23.69 8.58
C ALA A 89 -3.88 -24.53 8.83
N THR A 90 -3.07 -24.78 7.81
CA THR A 90 -1.77 -25.48 7.94
C THR A 90 -0.81 -24.80 8.93
N TYR A 91 -0.99 -23.49 9.15
CA TYR A 91 -0.12 -22.65 9.96
C TYR A 91 -0.78 -22.06 11.21
N ASP A 92 -1.97 -22.54 11.56
CA ASP A 92 -2.79 -21.98 12.64
C ASP A 92 -3.00 -20.45 12.50
N LEU A 93 -3.14 -20.00 11.25
CA LEU A 93 -3.41 -18.61 10.89
C LEU A 93 -4.88 -18.42 10.50
N ALA A 94 -5.34 -17.17 10.57
CA ALA A 94 -6.65 -16.76 10.13
C ALA A 94 -6.54 -15.58 9.15
N GLU A 95 -7.49 -15.49 8.23
CA GLU A 95 -7.62 -14.34 7.33
C GLU A 95 -8.23 -13.15 8.08
N LEU A 96 -7.62 -11.98 7.92
CA LEU A 96 -8.20 -10.71 8.35
C LEU A 96 -8.71 -9.96 7.13
N GLN A 97 -10.00 -9.65 7.12
CA GLN A 97 -10.59 -8.85 6.04
C GLN A 97 -10.07 -7.41 6.11
N ILE A 98 -9.52 -6.94 4.99
CA ILE A 98 -8.99 -5.59 4.82
C ILE A 98 -9.86 -4.84 3.83
N GLU A 99 -9.99 -3.54 4.03
CA GLU A 99 -10.68 -2.65 3.10
C GLU A 99 -10.14 -2.81 1.67
N GLY A 100 -11.04 -3.09 0.73
CA GLY A 100 -10.74 -3.30 -0.69
C GLY A 100 -10.48 -2.01 -1.46
N ASP A 101 -9.63 -1.13 -0.92
CA ASP A 101 -9.23 0.14 -1.54
C ASP A 101 -7.86 0.05 -2.24
N GLY A 102 -7.41 1.14 -2.85
CA GLY A 102 -6.07 1.23 -3.46
C GLY A 102 -4.91 1.21 -2.45
N ASN A 103 -5.18 1.17 -1.14
CA ASN A 103 -4.19 1.09 -0.08
C ASN A 103 -4.17 -0.29 0.62
N CYS A 104 -5.01 -1.24 0.19
CA CYS A 104 -5.23 -2.53 0.85
C CYS A 104 -3.92 -3.26 1.21
N GLN A 105 -2.92 -3.27 0.32
CA GLN A 105 -1.62 -3.88 0.59
C GLN A 105 -0.88 -3.22 1.76
N PHE A 106 -0.91 -1.88 1.84
CA PHE A 106 -0.27 -1.14 2.93
C PHE A 106 -1.07 -1.24 4.23
N ARG A 107 -2.40 -1.34 4.14
CA ARG A 107 -3.29 -1.60 5.30
C ARG A 107 -3.02 -2.98 5.90
N ALA A 108 -2.89 -4.02 5.07
CA ALA A 108 -2.54 -5.37 5.50
C ALA A 108 -1.17 -5.40 6.20
N LEU A 109 -0.17 -4.72 5.62
CA LEU A 109 1.17 -4.60 6.24
C LEU A 109 1.11 -3.83 7.56
N ALA A 110 0.36 -2.73 7.61
CA ALA A 110 0.18 -1.92 8.81
C ALA A 110 -0.45 -2.71 9.95
N ASP A 111 -1.47 -3.53 9.67
CA ASP A 111 -2.03 -4.44 10.67
C ASP A 111 -1.00 -5.46 11.16
N GLN A 112 -0.25 -6.11 10.28
CA GLN A 112 0.73 -7.12 10.71
C GLN A 112 1.83 -6.51 11.61
N LEU A 113 2.29 -5.29 11.28
CA LEU A 113 3.37 -4.58 11.97
C LEU A 113 2.91 -3.91 13.28
N PHE A 114 1.77 -3.20 13.22
CA PHE A 114 1.31 -2.28 14.27
C PHE A 114 -0.04 -2.65 14.87
N ARG A 115 -0.68 -3.74 14.41
CA ARG A 115 -2.06 -4.12 14.77
C ARG A 115 -3.08 -3.00 14.52
N ASN A 116 -2.80 -2.17 13.52
CA ASN A 116 -3.65 -1.07 13.16
C ASN A 116 -3.50 -0.74 11.66
N PRO A 117 -4.54 -0.99 10.83
CA PRO A 117 -4.49 -0.76 9.39
C PRO A 117 -4.46 0.73 9.00
N ASP A 118 -4.80 1.65 9.90
CA ASP A 118 -4.81 3.10 9.62
C ASP A 118 -3.39 3.67 9.45
N TYR A 119 -2.37 2.92 9.85
CA TYR A 119 -0.96 3.26 9.63
C TYR A 119 -0.49 3.04 8.19
N HIS A 120 -1.38 2.70 7.27
CA HIS A 120 -1.05 2.42 5.86
C HIS A 120 -0.27 3.55 5.17
N LYS A 121 -0.54 4.83 5.50
CA LYS A 121 0.22 5.98 4.96
C LYS A 121 1.68 5.95 5.39
N HIS A 122 1.93 5.69 6.67
CA HIS A 122 3.29 5.57 7.22
C HIS A 122 4.05 4.42 6.57
N VAL A 123 3.42 3.24 6.50
CA VAL A 123 4.01 2.06 5.85
C VAL A 123 4.36 2.37 4.39
N ARG A 124 3.44 2.96 3.62
CA ARG A 124 3.69 3.37 2.23
C ARG A 124 4.87 4.32 2.09
N LYS A 125 4.97 5.35 2.94
CA LYS A 125 6.10 6.32 2.95
C LYS A 125 7.43 5.60 3.16
N LYS A 126 7.50 4.65 4.10
CA LYS A 126 8.72 3.87 4.38
C LYS A 126 9.08 2.91 3.24
N VAL A 127 8.11 2.18 2.70
CA VAL A 127 8.33 1.24 1.58
C VAL A 127 8.84 1.98 0.34
N VAL A 128 8.21 3.09 -0.04
CA VAL A 128 8.67 3.89 -1.19
C VAL A 128 10.07 4.44 -1.00
N LYS A 129 10.42 4.91 0.21
CA LYS A 129 11.78 5.34 0.55
C LYS A 129 12.79 4.21 0.35
N GLN A 130 12.49 3.01 0.84
CA GLN A 130 13.36 1.84 0.71
C GLN A 130 13.54 1.42 -0.76
N VAL A 131 12.46 1.34 -1.53
CA VAL A 131 12.52 0.98 -2.95
C VAL A 131 13.33 1.99 -3.75
N ARG A 132 13.18 3.29 -3.47
CA ARG A 132 13.99 4.34 -4.09
C ARG A 132 15.46 4.20 -3.71
N PHE A 133 15.76 3.91 -2.44
CA PHE A 133 17.13 3.72 -1.98
C PHE A 133 17.81 2.53 -2.68
N ILE A 134 17.14 1.37 -2.78
CA ILE A 134 17.68 0.19 -3.47
C ILE A 134 17.89 0.44 -4.96
N ARG A 135 17.02 1.21 -5.61
CA ARG A 135 17.17 1.56 -7.03
C ARG A 135 18.31 2.55 -7.31
N LEU A 136 18.90 3.14 -6.27
CA LEU A 136 20.05 4.04 -6.36
C LEU A 136 21.38 3.34 -5.99
N LEU A 137 21.32 2.05 -5.62
CA LEU A 137 22.47 1.17 -5.41
C LEU A 137 22.69 0.31 -6.65
#